data_AF-A0A925UZZ7-F1
#
_entry.id   AF-A0A925UZZ7-F1
#
_cell.length_a   1.000
_cell.length_b   1.000
_cell.length_c   1.000
_cell.angle_alpha   90.00
_cell.angle_beta   90.00
_cell.angle_gamma   90.00
#
_symmetry.space_group_name_H-M   'P 1'
#
loop_
_entity.id
_entity.type
_entity.pdbx_description
1 polymer ?
#
loop_
_entity_poly.entity_id
_entity_poly.type
_entity_poly.pdbx_seq_one_letter_code
_entity_poly.pdbx_strand_id
1 'polypeptide(L)'
;MKLQSLVAILLITTSAFAQSVAKVKPGTSTFKAIVLAAKKEFQKSAAHPIKTPSDIVRRAGNWAYVADRLAFVNPKHIGDGDGMALLKLKNGKWVVVVSEVGSGGMEEIAEEWTKRYKLPKGLANLPPL
;
A
#
# COMPACT_ATOMS: atom_id res chain seq x y z
N MET A 1 25.55 -2.20 43.76
CA MET A 1 24.53 -1.78 42.77
C MET A 1 24.64 -2.67 41.55
N LYS A 2 23.50 -3.22 41.11
CA LYS A 2 23.38 -4.43 40.28
C LYS A 2 23.63 -4.14 38.79
N LEU A 3 24.59 -4.84 38.18
CA LEU A 3 24.88 -4.86 36.73
C LEU A 3 23.71 -5.36 35.85
N GLN A 4 22.65 -5.89 36.45
CA GLN A 4 21.54 -6.56 35.75
C GLN A 4 20.56 -5.61 35.07
N SER A 5 20.61 -4.30 35.36
CA SER A 5 19.70 -3.33 34.76
C SER A 5 20.11 -2.85 33.35
N LEU A 6 21.35 -3.10 32.91
CA LEU A 6 21.83 -2.64 31.60
C LEU A 6 21.44 -3.56 30.43
N VAL A 7 21.27 -4.86 30.68
CA VAL A 7 20.98 -5.86 29.63
C VAL A 7 19.53 -5.75 29.12
N ALA A 8 18.61 -5.34 29.99
CA ALA A 8 17.20 -5.18 29.62
C ALA A 8 16.95 -4.01 28.64
N ILE A 9 17.77 -2.96 28.66
CA ILE A 9 17.61 -1.79 27.76
C ILE A 9 18.09 -2.13 26.33
N LEU A 10 19.05 -3.04 26.19
CA LEU A 10 19.59 -3.45 24.89
C LEU A 10 18.64 -4.38 24.11
N LEU A 11 17.74 -5.09 24.80
CA LEU A 11 16.78 -6.03 24.19
C LEU A 11 15.50 -5.38 23.66
N ILE A 12 15.20 -4.12 24.03
CA ILE A 12 14.00 -3.40 23.57
C ILE A 12 14.29 -2.53 22.33
N THR A 13 15.55 -2.33 21.97
CA THR A 13 15.95 -1.42 20.87
C THR A 13 16.18 -2.13 19.53
N THR A 14 16.23 -3.47 19.50
CA THR A 14 16.55 -4.24 18.28
C THR A 14 15.32 -4.81 17.53
N SER A 15 14.12 -4.74 18.09
CA SER A 15 12.89 -5.26 17.44
C SER A 15 12.24 -4.29 16.44
N ALA A 16 12.82 -3.12 16.21
CA ALA A 16 12.21 -2.07 15.38
C ALA A 16 12.42 -2.21 13.86
N PHE A 17 13.25 -3.14 13.36
CA PHE A 17 13.74 -3.06 11.96
C PHE A 17 13.45 -4.25 11.03
N ALA A 18 12.65 -5.23 11.44
CA ALA A 18 12.21 -6.31 10.55
C ALA A 18 10.69 -6.32 10.38
N GLN A 19 10.10 -5.22 9.92
CA GLN A 19 8.72 -5.24 9.45
C GLN A 19 8.68 -5.96 8.10
N SER A 20 8.46 -7.28 8.14
CA SER A 20 8.31 -8.07 6.93
C SER A 20 7.07 -7.63 6.15
N VAL A 21 7.21 -7.57 4.83
CA VAL A 21 6.10 -7.28 3.93
C VAL A 21 5.23 -8.53 3.83
N ALA A 22 3.96 -8.38 4.18
CA ALA A 22 2.96 -9.44 4.07
C ALA A 22 1.95 -9.11 2.98
N LYS A 23 1.60 -10.10 2.15
CA LYS A 23 0.39 -10.04 1.32
C LYS A 23 -0.82 -10.09 2.25
N VAL A 24 -1.77 -9.17 2.07
CA VAL A 24 -2.98 -9.13 2.88
C VAL A 24 -4.00 -10.09 2.27
N LYS A 25 -4.45 -11.08 3.05
CA LYS A 25 -5.42 -12.08 2.57
C LYS A 25 -6.72 -11.40 2.10
N PRO A 26 -7.18 -11.66 0.87
CA PRO A 26 -8.46 -11.14 0.37
C PRO A 26 -9.63 -11.49 1.30
N GLY A 27 -10.60 -10.59 1.39
CA GLY A 27 -11.83 -10.77 2.18
C GLY A 27 -11.70 -10.49 3.69
N THR A 28 -10.48 -10.35 4.24
CA THR A 28 -10.29 -9.98 5.65
C THR A 28 -10.75 -8.54 5.93
N SER A 29 -11.04 -8.22 7.20
CA SER A 29 -11.41 -6.85 7.60
C SER A 29 -10.33 -5.82 7.26
N THR A 30 -9.06 -6.19 7.44
CA THR A 30 -7.91 -5.35 7.08
C THR A 30 -7.86 -5.12 5.57
N PHE A 31 -8.01 -6.18 4.76
CA PHE A 31 -8.06 -6.06 3.30
C PHE A 31 -9.18 -5.11 2.86
N LYS A 32 -10.40 -5.33 3.35
CA LYS A 32 -11.57 -4.51 3.02
C LYS A 32 -11.36 -3.05 3.39
N ALA A 33 -10.76 -2.76 4.56
CA ALA A 33 -10.50 -1.40 5.00
C ALA A 33 -9.45 -0.68 4.12
N ILE A 34 -8.36 -1.37 3.76
CA ILE A 34 -7.31 -0.83 2.88
C ILE A 34 -7.87 -0.57 1.48
N VAL A 35 -8.54 -1.56 0.89
CA VAL A 35 -9.11 -1.46 -0.47
C VAL A 35 -10.17 -0.39 -0.54
N LEU A 36 -11.05 -0.28 0.47
CA LEU A 36 -12.07 0.76 0.50
C LEU A 36 -11.47 2.17 0.50
N ALA A 37 -10.39 2.38 1.28
CA ALA A 37 -9.69 3.66 1.31
C ALA A 37 -9.03 3.99 -0.04
N ALA A 38 -8.34 3.02 -0.64
CA ALA A 38 -7.70 3.19 -1.95
C ALA A 38 -8.72 3.45 -3.06
N LYS A 39 -9.79 2.64 -3.13
CA LYS A 39 -10.87 2.79 -4.11
C LYS A 39 -11.46 4.18 -4.09
N LYS A 40 -11.69 4.76 -2.91
CA LYS A 40 -12.25 6.11 -2.80
C LYS A 40 -11.36 7.16 -3.48
N GLU A 41 -10.04 7.03 -3.36
CA GLU A 41 -9.12 7.95 -4.04
C GLU A 41 -9.03 7.67 -5.54
N PHE A 42 -8.98 6.41 -5.97
CA PHE A 42 -8.98 6.09 -7.41
C PHE A 42 -10.22 6.64 -8.13
N GLN A 43 -11.40 6.57 -7.50
CA GLN A 43 -12.63 7.12 -8.08
C GLN A 43 -12.61 8.64 -8.21
N LYS A 44 -11.85 9.36 -7.36
CA LYS A 44 -11.72 10.82 -7.47
C LYS A 44 -10.80 11.22 -8.62
N SER A 45 -9.75 10.42 -8.87
CA SER A 45 -8.78 10.68 -9.93
C SER A 45 -9.25 10.22 -11.30
N ALA A 46 -10.21 9.29 -11.35
CA ALA A 46 -10.74 8.78 -12.61
C ALA A 46 -11.77 9.74 -13.23
N ALA A 47 -11.69 9.95 -14.54
CA ALA A 47 -12.67 10.74 -15.30
C ALA A 47 -14.06 10.07 -15.36
N HIS A 48 -14.11 8.76 -15.18
CA HIS A 48 -15.34 7.96 -15.20
C HIS A 48 -15.34 6.94 -14.06
N PRO A 49 -16.51 6.43 -13.64
CA PRO A 49 -16.58 5.37 -12.64
C PRO A 49 -15.82 4.12 -13.08
N ILE A 50 -14.96 3.62 -12.20
CA ILE A 50 -14.11 2.44 -12.44
C ILE A 50 -14.45 1.27 -11.51
N LYS A 51 -14.13 0.06 -11.93
CA LYS A 51 -14.07 -1.15 -11.10
C LYS A 51 -12.63 -1.37 -10.66
N THR A 52 -12.49 -1.82 -9.43
CA THR A 52 -11.22 -2.02 -8.72
C THR A 52 -11.23 -3.45 -8.16
N PRO A 53 -10.93 -4.48 -8.96
CA PRO A 53 -10.91 -5.88 -8.52
C PRO A 53 -9.87 -6.16 -7.42
N SER A 54 -8.91 -5.26 -7.24
CA SER A 54 -7.83 -5.25 -6.25
C SER A 54 -6.95 -6.48 -6.32
N ASP A 55 -6.00 -6.42 -7.24
CA ASP A 55 -5.06 -7.51 -7.52
C ASP A 55 -3.97 -7.64 -6.45
N ILE A 56 -3.40 -6.53 -5.98
CA ILE A 56 -2.24 -6.54 -5.09
C ILE A 56 -2.51 -5.67 -3.87
N VAL A 57 -2.59 -6.30 -2.70
CA VAL A 57 -2.62 -5.59 -1.41
C VAL A 57 -1.52 -6.13 -0.51
N ARG A 58 -0.59 -5.26 -0.13
CA ARG A 58 0.54 -5.57 0.75
C ARG A 58 0.56 -4.65 1.96
N ARG A 59 1.11 -5.14 3.06
CA ARG A 59 1.25 -4.39 4.31
C ARG A 59 2.62 -4.65 4.94
N ALA A 60 3.21 -3.62 5.50
CA ALA A 60 4.38 -3.71 6.37
C ALA A 60 4.25 -2.68 7.49
N GLY A 61 4.10 -3.16 8.73
CA GLY A 61 3.87 -2.29 9.90
C GLY A 61 2.62 -1.43 9.77
N ASN A 62 2.82 -0.11 9.75
CA ASN A 62 1.79 0.91 9.57
C ASN A 62 1.64 1.39 8.12
N TRP A 63 2.32 0.76 7.16
CA TRP A 63 2.16 1.07 5.74
C TRP A 63 1.40 -0.04 5.03
N ALA A 64 0.61 0.35 4.04
CA ALA A 64 -0.02 -0.56 3.09
C ALA A 64 0.14 0.00 1.68
N TYR A 65 0.23 -0.91 0.72
CA TYR A 65 0.35 -0.60 -0.68
C TYR A 65 -0.71 -1.39 -1.45
N VAL A 66 -1.40 -0.70 -2.34
CA VAL A 66 -2.42 -1.25 -3.23
C VAL A 66 -1.99 -0.98 -4.66
N ALA A 67 -2.01 -2.00 -5.50
CA ALA A 67 -1.96 -1.86 -6.95
C ALA A 67 -3.13 -2.64 -7.56
N ASP A 68 -3.80 -2.04 -8.54
CA ASP A 68 -5.04 -2.55 -9.09
C ASP A 68 -5.14 -2.27 -10.58
N ARG A 69 -5.61 -3.25 -11.37
CA ARG A 69 -6.03 -3.02 -12.74
C ARG A 69 -7.42 -2.43 -12.75
N LEU A 70 -7.52 -1.22 -13.27
CA LEU A 70 -8.74 -0.44 -13.33
C LEU A 70 -9.44 -0.70 -14.67
N ALA A 71 -10.70 -1.07 -14.56
CA ALA A 71 -11.59 -1.22 -15.71
C ALA A 71 -12.76 -0.25 -15.58
N PHE A 72 -13.21 0.39 -16.65
CA PHE A 72 -14.41 1.24 -16.55
C PHE A 72 -15.66 0.42 -16.23
N VAL A 73 -16.59 1.01 -15.47
CA VAL A 73 -17.88 0.37 -15.19
C VAL A 73 -18.71 0.23 -16.47
N ASN A 74 -18.69 1.25 -17.32
CA ASN A 74 -19.37 1.24 -18.62
C ASN A 74 -18.38 0.78 -19.72
N PRO A 75 -18.63 -0.37 -20.38
CA PRO A 75 -17.71 -0.94 -21.37
C PRO A 75 -17.60 -0.12 -22.66
N LYS A 76 -18.45 0.91 -22.85
CA LYS A 76 -18.31 1.86 -23.96
C LYS A 76 -17.14 2.83 -23.78
N HIS A 77 -16.64 2.99 -22.55
CA HIS A 77 -15.40 3.74 -22.32
C HIS A 77 -14.23 2.81 -22.61
N ILE A 78 -13.43 3.20 -23.61
CA ILE A 78 -12.24 2.44 -24.01
C ILE A 78 -11.08 2.92 -23.14
N GLY A 79 -10.45 1.98 -22.44
CA GLY A 79 -9.22 2.21 -21.70
C GLY A 79 -9.10 1.27 -20.50
N ASP A 80 -7.92 0.70 -20.36
CA ASP A 80 -7.48 0.01 -19.17
C ASP A 80 -6.41 0.88 -18.53
N GLY A 81 -6.48 1.02 -17.20
CA GLY A 81 -5.48 1.79 -16.45
C GLY A 81 -5.04 1.01 -15.23
N ASP A 82 -3.92 1.38 -14.65
CA ASP A 82 -3.44 0.89 -13.38
C ASP A 82 -3.65 1.97 -12.31
N GLY A 83 -4.07 1.55 -11.13
CA GLY A 83 -4.20 2.38 -9.96
C GLY A 83 -3.23 1.92 -8.89
N MET A 84 -2.44 2.85 -8.33
CA MET A 84 -1.57 2.57 -7.20
C MET A 84 -1.87 3.51 -6.04
N ALA A 85 -1.94 2.98 -4.82
CA ALA A 85 -2.11 3.79 -3.63
C ALA A 85 -1.16 3.34 -2.52
N LEU A 86 -0.54 4.31 -1.88
CA LEU A 86 0.23 4.14 -0.65
C LEU A 86 -0.59 4.67 0.52
N LEU A 87 -0.80 3.82 1.53
CA LEU A 87 -1.61 4.13 2.70
C LEU A 87 -0.79 4.01 3.97
N LYS A 88 -1.14 4.84 4.96
CA LYS A 88 -0.56 4.77 6.31
C LYS A 88 -1.67 4.62 7.36
N LEU A 89 -1.47 3.70 8.29
CA LEU A 89 -2.34 3.51 9.45
C LEU A 89 -2.11 4.67 10.43
N LYS A 90 -3.14 5.49 10.63
CA LYS A 90 -3.17 6.61 11.58
C LYS A 90 -4.43 6.48 12.45
N ASN A 91 -4.26 6.44 13.77
CA ASN A 91 -5.36 6.34 14.74
C ASN A 91 -6.38 5.23 14.41
N GLY A 92 -5.88 4.05 14.05
CA GLY A 92 -6.71 2.87 13.70
C GLY A 92 -7.36 2.92 12.32
N LYS A 93 -7.13 3.98 11.52
CA LYS A 93 -7.69 4.14 10.17
C LYS A 93 -6.60 4.16 9.11
N TRP A 94 -6.84 3.49 7.98
CA TRP A 94 -5.98 3.56 6.82
C TRP A 94 -6.27 4.86 6.07
N VAL A 95 -5.25 5.70 5.93
CA VAL A 95 -5.33 6.98 5.23
C VAL A 95 -4.42 6.93 4.03
N VAL A 96 -4.94 7.27 2.86
CA VAL A 96 -4.13 7.37 1.64
C VAL A 96 -3.16 8.54 1.80
N VAL A 97 -1.87 8.27 1.59
CA VAL A 97 -0.80 9.26 1.61
C VAL A 97 -0.56 9.82 0.22
N VAL A 98 -0.55 8.94 -0.77
CA VAL A 98 -0.46 9.28 -2.20
C VAL A 98 -1.14 8.19 -3.02
N SER A 99 -1.70 8.57 -4.15
CA SER A 99 -2.29 7.66 -5.13
C SER A 99 -2.04 8.17 -6.54
N GLU A 100 -1.93 7.24 -7.48
CA GLU A 100 -1.77 7.51 -8.91
C GLU A 100 -2.74 6.64 -9.71
N VAL A 101 -3.22 7.17 -10.84
CA VAL A 101 -4.04 6.45 -11.82
C VAL A 101 -3.50 6.77 -13.20
N GLY A 102 -3.09 5.77 -13.97
CA GLY A 102 -2.47 5.98 -15.27
C GLY A 102 -2.24 4.68 -16.02
N SER A 103 -1.64 4.75 -17.21
CA SER A 103 -1.43 3.59 -18.09
C SER A 103 0.05 3.18 -18.23
N GLY A 104 0.94 3.75 -17.43
CA GLY A 104 2.39 3.48 -17.51
C GLY A 104 3.18 4.20 -16.42
N GLY A 105 4.48 3.91 -16.32
CA GLY A 105 5.39 4.52 -15.34
C GLY A 105 5.21 4.05 -13.89
N MET A 106 4.40 3.01 -13.68
CA MET A 106 3.98 2.57 -12.35
C MET A 106 5.14 2.00 -11.52
N GLU A 107 6.11 1.36 -12.16
CA GLU A 107 7.30 0.83 -11.49
C GLU A 107 8.22 1.96 -11.01
N GLU A 108 8.49 2.94 -11.87
CA GLU A 108 9.31 4.11 -11.54
C GLU A 108 8.68 4.94 -10.42
N ILE A 109 7.35 5.12 -10.44
CA ILE A 109 6.60 5.79 -9.37
C ILE A 109 6.67 5.00 -8.07
N ALA A 110 6.56 3.66 -8.12
CA ALA A 110 6.70 2.81 -6.94
C ALA A 110 8.10 2.91 -6.32
N GLU A 111 9.15 2.96 -7.15
CA GLU A 111 10.52 3.17 -6.71
C GLU A 111 10.71 4.55 -6.08
N GLU A 112 10.18 5.60 -6.72
CA GLU A 112 10.25 6.96 -6.19
C GLU A 112 9.57 7.03 -4.81
N TRP A 113 8.38 6.45 -4.68
CA TRP A 113 7.68 6.38 -3.40
C TRP A 113 8.46 5.62 -2.34
N THR A 114 9.09 4.51 -2.72
CA THR A 114 9.93 3.72 -1.81
C THR A 114 11.08 4.57 -1.25
N LYS A 115 11.75 5.34 -2.10
CA LYS A 115 12.84 6.25 -1.72
C LYS A 115 12.31 7.43 -0.88
N ARG A 116 11.28 8.11 -1.36
CA ARG A 116 10.69 9.32 -0.76
C ARG A 116 10.10 9.08 0.62
N TYR A 117 9.35 8.00 0.79
CA TYR A 117 8.65 7.69 2.04
C TYR A 117 9.41 6.73 2.95
N LYS A 118 10.63 6.31 2.56
CA LYS A 118 11.47 5.35 3.28
C LYS A 118 10.69 4.07 3.60
N LEU A 119 10.07 3.48 2.57
CA LEU A 119 9.18 2.33 2.73
C LEU A 119 9.96 1.06 3.08
N PRO A 120 9.35 0.13 3.82
CA PRO A 120 9.90 -1.21 4.00
C PRO A 120 10.18 -1.88 2.64
N LYS A 121 11.37 -2.48 2.52
CA LYS A 121 11.83 -3.13 1.28
C LYS A 121 10.81 -4.17 0.79
N GLY A 122 10.42 -4.08 -0.48
CA GLY A 122 9.47 -5.02 -1.11
C GLY A 122 7.99 -4.63 -0.96
N LEU A 123 7.65 -3.56 -0.22
CA LEU A 123 6.27 -3.16 -0.01
C LEU A 123 5.58 -2.74 -1.31
N ALA A 124 6.25 -1.86 -2.07
CA ALA A 124 5.74 -1.30 -3.32
C ALA A 124 6.28 -2.00 -4.58
N ASN A 125 6.99 -3.12 -4.46
CA ASN A 125 7.49 -3.84 -5.64
C ASN A 125 6.32 -4.42 -6.43
N LEU A 126 6.07 -3.92 -7.63
CA LEU A 126 5.14 -4.56 -8.55
C LEU A 126 5.69 -5.94 -8.95
N PRO A 127 4.84 -6.97 -9.15
CA PRO A 127 5.29 -8.19 -9.79
C PRO A 127 5.82 -7.86 -11.20
N PRO A 128 6.85 -8.57 -11.69
CA PRO A 128 7.26 -8.42 -13.08
C PRO A 128 6.08 -8.70 -14.00
N LEU A 129 5.92 -7.87 -15.03
CA LEU A 129 4.88 -7.96 -16.05
C LEU A 129 4.98 -9.26 -16.86
#